data_AF-A0A6J8EBD8-F1
#
_entry.id   AF-A0A6J8EBD8-F1
#
_cell.length_a   1.000
_cell.length_b   1.000
_cell.length_c   1.000
_cell.angle_alpha   90.00
_cell.angle_beta   90.00
_cell.angle_gamma   90.00
#
_symmetry.space_group_name_H-M   'P 1'
#
loop_
_entity.id
_entity.type
_entity.pdbx_description
1 polymer ?
#
loop_
_entity_poly.entity_id
_entity_poly.type
_entity_poly.pdbx_seq_one_letter_code
_entity_poly.pdbx_strand_id
1 'polypeptide(L)'
;MHLSFPNGCSVNDFVNPNETSVKYISFDEVIDMVSSLGKGARLGVQDIKSAFRLLPISPGDFDLLGIYFDGNFYVDKSLPFGCSIACALFEKISTFLHRLVVSSAAVAPNTAKVYQQALRSFKDFRALFPFEDLWPVPLHHISNYIAYMSFTGTAASTVKSYISGLSFSVRLKIILTALMLLLSESYSKE
;
A
#
# COMPACT_ATOMS: atom_id res chain seq x y z
N MET A 1 -22.10 1.08 -17.45
CA MET A 1 -21.27 1.78 -18.45
C MET A 1 -20.64 0.74 -19.38
N HIS A 2 -20.72 0.90 -20.70
CA HIS A 2 -20.11 -0.04 -21.64
C HIS A 2 -18.81 0.56 -22.22
N LEU A 3 -17.69 0.30 -21.56
CA LEU A 3 -16.40 0.94 -21.86
C LEU A 3 -15.75 0.48 -23.17
N SER A 4 -16.26 -0.58 -23.79
CA SER A 4 -15.80 -1.12 -25.07
C SER A 4 -16.77 -0.85 -26.23
N PHE A 5 -17.66 0.14 -26.11
CA PHE A 5 -18.59 0.51 -27.19
C PHE A 5 -18.69 2.03 -27.33
N PRO A 6 -18.83 2.56 -28.56
CA PRO A 6 -18.75 1.86 -29.85
C PRO A 6 -17.32 1.43 -30.20
N ASN A 7 -17.17 0.28 -30.88
CA ASN A 7 -15.86 -0.22 -31.28
C ASN A 7 -15.10 0.80 -32.14
N GLY A 8 -13.83 1.02 -31.82
CA GLY A 8 -12.94 1.97 -32.50
C GLY A 8 -13.04 3.42 -31.98
N CYS A 9 -13.96 3.71 -31.05
CA CYS A 9 -14.17 5.03 -30.45
C CYS A 9 -14.58 4.95 -28.96
N SER A 10 -14.42 3.78 -28.34
CA SER A 10 -14.74 3.57 -26.93
C SER A 10 -13.59 3.99 -26.02
N VAL A 11 -13.86 4.18 -24.73
CA VAL A 11 -12.82 4.50 -23.72
C VAL A 11 -11.67 3.48 -23.77
N ASN A 12 -12.00 2.19 -23.90
CA ASN A 12 -10.99 1.13 -23.95
C ASN A 12 -10.15 1.14 -25.24
N ASP A 13 -10.66 1.67 -26.36
CA ASP A 13 -9.91 1.75 -27.61
C ASP A 13 -8.73 2.74 -27.54
N PHE A 14 -8.81 3.70 -26.61
CA PHE A 14 -7.76 4.69 -26.39
C PHE A 14 -6.75 4.27 -25.29
N VAL A 15 -6.90 3.09 -24.71
CA VAL A 15 -5.94 2.53 -23.76
C VAL A 15 -4.89 1.71 -24.52
N ASN A 16 -3.60 1.95 -24.24
CA ASN A 16 -2.51 1.23 -24.88
C ASN A 16 -2.56 -0.29 -24.53
N PRO A 17 -2.71 -1.20 -25.51
CA PRO A 17 -2.79 -2.64 -25.25
C PRO A 17 -1.56 -3.23 -24.57
N ASN A 18 -0.39 -2.59 -24.72
CA ASN A 18 0.83 -3.02 -24.04
C ASN A 18 0.78 -2.79 -22.53
N GLU A 19 -0.10 -1.90 -22.06
CA GLU A 19 -0.27 -1.58 -20.64
C GLU A 19 -1.37 -2.40 -19.97
N THR A 20 -2.19 -3.11 -20.75
CA THR A 20 -3.31 -3.92 -20.27
C THR A 20 -2.94 -5.39 -20.06
N SER A 21 -1.78 -5.82 -20.55
CA SER A 21 -1.33 -7.21 -20.42
C SER A 21 -0.94 -7.53 -18.98
N VAL A 22 -1.39 -8.70 -18.50
CA VAL A 22 -1.15 -9.17 -17.13
C VAL A 22 -0.57 -10.57 -17.16
N LYS A 23 0.49 -10.80 -16.38
CA LYS A 23 1.04 -12.13 -16.14
C LYS A 23 0.69 -12.54 -14.72
N TYR A 24 -0.24 -13.46 -14.58
CA TYR A 24 -0.58 -14.07 -13.29
C TYR A 24 0.39 -15.19 -12.94
N ILE A 25 0.47 -15.50 -11.65
CA ILE A 25 1.15 -16.69 -11.13
C ILE A 25 0.47 -17.96 -11.68
N SER A 26 1.26 -18.95 -12.06
CA SER A 26 0.73 -20.24 -12.52
C SER A 26 0.24 -21.08 -11.35
N PHE A 27 -0.60 -22.07 -11.63
CA PHE A 27 -1.04 -23.02 -10.60
C PHE A 27 0.15 -23.80 -10.02
N ASP A 28 1.08 -24.24 -10.86
CA ASP A 28 2.27 -24.98 -10.42
C ASP A 28 3.16 -24.13 -9.50
N GLU A 29 3.35 -22.85 -9.82
CA GLU A 29 4.08 -21.91 -8.97
C GLU A 29 3.42 -21.75 -7.60
N VAL A 30 2.08 -21.75 -7.53
CA VAL A 30 1.34 -21.73 -6.26
C VAL A 30 1.55 -23.04 -5.47
N ILE A 31 1.53 -24.19 -6.13
CA ILE A 31 1.77 -25.50 -5.48
C ILE A 31 3.19 -25.58 -4.92
N ASP A 32 4.18 -25.15 -5.69
CA ASP A 32 5.58 -25.09 -5.24
C ASP A 32 5.72 -24.17 -4.02
N MET A 33 5.06 -23.00 -4.05
CA MET A 33 5.05 -22.07 -2.92
C MET A 33 4.45 -22.72 -1.66
N VAL A 34 3.28 -23.34 -1.77
CA VAL A 34 2.60 -23.97 -0.62
C VAL A 34 3.39 -25.16 -0.09
N SER A 35 3.93 -26.00 -0.97
CA SER A 35 4.70 -27.18 -0.57
C SER A 35 6.00 -26.82 0.17
N SER A 36 6.63 -25.70 -0.18
CA SER A 36 7.85 -25.19 0.47
C SER A 36 7.67 -24.80 1.94
N LEU A 37 6.42 -24.52 2.39
CA LEU A 37 6.13 -24.11 3.77
C LEU A 37 6.25 -25.28 4.77
N GLY A 38 6.24 -26.53 4.30
CA GLY A 38 6.43 -27.72 5.12
C GLY A 38 5.20 -28.17 5.91
N LYS A 39 5.36 -29.29 6.62
CA LYS A 39 4.27 -29.93 7.36
C LYS A 39 3.82 -29.07 8.55
N GLY A 40 2.52 -28.80 8.64
CA GLY A 40 1.93 -27.98 9.71
C GLY A 40 1.71 -26.51 9.33
N ALA A 41 2.02 -26.12 8.08
CA ALA A 41 1.69 -24.81 7.54
C ALA A 41 0.18 -24.54 7.60
N ARG A 42 -0.19 -23.31 7.98
CA ARG A 42 -1.58 -22.84 8.01
C ARG A 42 -1.82 -21.93 6.82
N LEU A 43 -2.81 -22.26 6.01
CA LEU A 43 -3.22 -21.46 4.87
C LEU A 43 -4.49 -20.68 5.21
N GLY A 44 -4.50 -19.38 4.91
CA GLY A 44 -5.68 -18.55 4.95
C GLY A 44 -5.97 -18.01 3.56
N VAL A 45 -7.21 -18.16 3.09
CA VAL A 45 -7.67 -17.57 1.84
C VAL A 45 -8.64 -16.45 2.20
N GLN A 46 -8.40 -15.26 1.68
CA GLN A 46 -9.27 -14.12 1.87
C GLN A 46 -9.56 -13.51 0.50
N ASP A 47 -10.84 -13.38 0.18
CA ASP A 47 -11.30 -12.69 -1.02
C ASP A 47 -11.47 -11.19 -0.75
N ILE A 48 -11.05 -10.37 -1.71
CA ILE A 48 -11.19 -8.91 -1.63
C ILE A 48 -12.46 -8.51 -2.38
N LYS A 49 -13.53 -8.27 -1.62
CA LYS A 49 -14.79 -7.78 -2.18
C LYS A 49 -14.57 -6.46 -2.91
N SER A 50 -15.08 -6.37 -4.14
CA SER A 50 -15.04 -5.16 -4.97
C SER A 50 -13.62 -4.60 -5.17
N ALA A 51 -12.65 -5.47 -5.42
CA ALA A 51 -11.23 -5.14 -5.55
C ALA A 51 -10.90 -3.92 -6.44
N PHE A 52 -11.57 -3.72 -7.57
CA PHE A 52 -11.34 -2.55 -8.43
C PHE A 52 -11.82 -1.23 -7.81
N ARG A 53 -12.86 -1.27 -6.97
CA ARG A 53 -13.36 -0.07 -6.29
C ARG A 53 -12.39 0.48 -5.24
N LEU A 54 -11.37 -0.29 -4.90
CA LEU A 54 -10.25 0.14 -4.05
C LEU A 54 -9.32 1.15 -4.75
N LEU A 55 -9.40 1.23 -6.09
CA LEU A 55 -8.53 2.07 -6.90
C LEU A 55 -9.28 3.34 -7.28
N PRO A 56 -8.95 4.51 -6.69
CA PRO A 56 -9.57 5.76 -7.06
C PRO A 56 -9.16 6.17 -8.48
N ILE A 57 -10.07 6.84 -9.17
CA ILE A 57 -9.80 7.46 -10.47
C ILE A 57 -9.31 8.87 -10.24
N SER A 58 -8.33 9.30 -11.04
CA SER A 58 -7.86 10.68 -11.04
C SER A 58 -9.03 11.62 -11.38
N PRO A 59 -9.23 12.75 -10.68
CA PRO A 59 -10.28 13.70 -11.02
C PRO A 59 -10.24 14.22 -12.46
N GLY A 60 -9.06 14.19 -13.09
CA GLY A 60 -8.88 14.56 -14.49
C GLY A 60 -9.43 13.56 -15.51
N ASP A 61 -9.76 12.33 -15.08
CA ASP A 61 -10.28 11.25 -15.93
C ASP A 61 -11.79 11.00 -15.68
N PHE A 62 -12.44 11.83 -14.85
CA PHE A 62 -13.84 11.68 -14.47
C PHE A 62 -14.81 11.83 -15.64
N ASP A 63 -14.48 12.69 -16.61
CA ASP A 63 -15.23 12.89 -17.83
C ASP A 63 -15.26 11.65 -18.74
N LEU A 64 -14.24 10.79 -18.65
CA LEU A 64 -14.19 9.52 -19.39
C LEU A 64 -15.13 8.45 -18.81
N LEU A 65 -15.50 8.59 -17.53
CA LEU A 65 -16.23 7.58 -16.77
C LEU A 65 -17.66 8.03 -16.39
N GLY A 66 -18.19 9.02 -17.12
CA GLY A 66 -19.52 9.58 -16.92
C GLY A 66 -20.64 8.82 -17.63
N ILE A 67 -21.76 8.61 -16.94
CA ILE A 67 -23.05 8.21 -17.54
C ILE A 67 -24.09 9.30 -17.32
N TYR A 68 -24.96 9.49 -18.30
CA TYR A 68 -26.14 10.35 -18.18
C TYR A 68 -27.38 9.47 -18.02
N PHE A 69 -28.12 9.69 -16.96
CA PHE A 69 -29.33 8.94 -16.65
C PHE A 69 -30.34 9.83 -15.91
N ASP A 70 -31.60 9.80 -16.34
CA ASP A 70 -32.71 10.52 -15.72
C ASP A 70 -32.42 12.00 -15.39
N GLY A 71 -31.93 12.76 -16.38
CA GLY A 71 -31.63 14.18 -16.20
C GLY A 71 -30.33 14.48 -15.45
N ASN A 72 -29.62 13.46 -14.95
CA ASN A 72 -28.47 13.62 -14.07
C ASN A 72 -27.21 12.98 -14.66
N PHE A 73 -26.05 13.54 -14.28
CA PHE A 73 -24.74 12.99 -14.60
C PHE A 73 -24.17 12.24 -13.40
N TYR A 74 -23.73 11.01 -13.63
CA TYR A 74 -23.07 10.17 -12.64
C TYR A 74 -21.69 9.81 -13.14
N VAL A 75 -20.69 9.82 -12.26
CA VAL A 75 -19.31 9.48 -12.61
C VAL A 75 -18.81 8.42 -11.65
N ASP A 76 -18.14 7.40 -12.19
CA ASP A 76 -17.40 6.44 -11.39
C ASP A 76 -16.09 7.07 -10.88
N LYS A 77 -16.00 7.25 -9.55
CA LYS A 77 -14.81 7.79 -8.86
C LYS A 77 -13.77 6.72 -8.53
N SER A 78 -14.10 5.46 -8.79
CA SER A 78 -13.23 4.31 -8.59
C SER A 78 -13.23 3.48 -9.85
N LEU A 79 -12.18 2.69 -10.05
CA LEU A 79 -11.95 1.95 -11.27
C LEU A 79 -13.16 1.04 -11.62
N PRO A 80 -13.85 1.30 -12.74
CA PRO A 80 -15.06 0.58 -13.08
C PRO A 80 -14.75 -0.80 -13.65
N PHE A 81 -15.70 -1.72 -13.47
CA PHE A 81 -15.66 -3.01 -14.16
C PHE A 81 -15.73 -2.80 -15.67
N GLY A 82 -14.96 -3.60 -16.40
CA GLY A 82 -14.87 -3.54 -17.87
C GLY A 82 -13.85 -2.54 -18.41
N CYS A 83 -13.12 -1.82 -17.55
CA CYS A 83 -11.98 -1.01 -17.98
C CYS A 83 -10.80 -1.93 -18.34
N SER A 84 -10.23 -1.77 -19.55
CA SER A 84 -9.20 -2.67 -20.09
C SER A 84 -7.91 -2.69 -19.26
N ILE A 85 -7.56 -1.57 -18.62
CA ILE A 85 -6.35 -1.46 -17.78
C ILE A 85 -6.54 -1.99 -16.35
N ALA A 86 -7.78 -2.31 -15.95
CA ALA A 86 -8.10 -2.55 -14.54
C ALA A 86 -7.31 -3.70 -13.91
N CYS A 87 -7.24 -4.83 -14.61
CA CYS A 87 -6.50 -6.00 -14.16
C CYS A 87 -4.99 -5.70 -14.03
N ALA A 88 -4.41 -4.94 -14.95
CA ALA A 88 -2.99 -4.61 -14.93
C ALA A 88 -2.62 -3.66 -13.78
N LEU A 89 -3.46 -2.68 -13.48
CA LEU A 89 -3.29 -1.83 -12.32
C LEU A 89 -3.40 -2.63 -11.01
N PHE A 90 -4.39 -3.50 -10.92
CA PHE A 90 -4.57 -4.33 -9.74
C PHE A 90 -3.40 -5.29 -9.53
N GLU A 91 -2.88 -5.91 -10.59
CA GLU A 91 -1.70 -6.79 -10.51
C GLU A 91 -0.45 -6.03 -10.06
N LYS A 92 -0.21 -4.81 -10.55
CA LYS A 92 0.91 -3.96 -10.08
C LYS A 92 0.82 -3.72 -8.58
N ILE A 93 -0.38 -3.45 -8.07
CA ILE A 93 -0.62 -3.21 -6.64
C ILE A 93 -0.45 -4.51 -5.84
N SER A 94 -1.00 -5.62 -6.33
CA SER A 94 -0.85 -6.96 -5.73
C SER A 94 0.63 -7.35 -5.61
N THR A 95 1.39 -7.25 -6.70
CA THR A 95 2.83 -7.52 -6.72
C THR A 95 3.60 -6.61 -5.76
N PHE A 96 3.25 -5.33 -5.69
CA PHE A 96 3.85 -4.40 -4.74
C PHE A 96 3.57 -4.78 -3.29
N LEU A 97 2.30 -5.08 -2.95
CA LEU A 97 1.90 -5.52 -1.62
C LEU A 97 2.58 -6.83 -1.23
N HIS A 98 2.66 -7.80 -2.14
CA HIS A 98 3.37 -9.05 -1.92
C HIS A 98 4.85 -8.79 -1.58
N ARG A 99 5.55 -7.97 -2.38
CA ARG A 99 6.96 -7.61 -2.11
C ARG A 99 7.12 -6.90 -0.76
N LEU A 100 6.18 -6.05 -0.41
CA LEU A 100 6.17 -5.35 0.88
C LEU A 100 6.03 -6.33 2.05
N VAL A 101 5.06 -7.25 1.99
CA VAL A 101 4.85 -8.27 3.03
C VAL A 101 6.07 -9.18 3.14
N VAL A 102 6.57 -9.71 2.03
CA VAL A 102 7.77 -10.58 2.02
C VAL A 102 8.99 -9.86 2.57
N SER A 103 9.21 -8.59 2.19
CA SER A 103 10.32 -7.80 2.74
C SER A 103 10.21 -7.57 4.24
N SER A 104 8.99 -7.47 4.77
CA SER A 104 8.76 -7.35 6.21
C SER A 104 8.93 -8.66 6.97
N ALA A 105 8.57 -9.79 6.34
CA ALA A 105 8.75 -11.13 6.89
C ALA A 105 10.20 -11.62 6.82
N ALA A 106 11.00 -11.12 5.87
CA ALA A 106 12.42 -11.44 5.71
C ALA A 106 13.32 -10.79 6.78
N VAL A 107 12.77 -9.94 7.65
CA VAL A 107 13.52 -9.35 8.76
C VAL A 107 13.81 -10.44 9.80
N ALA A 108 15.10 -10.76 9.98
CA ALA A 108 15.53 -11.75 10.97
C ALA A 108 14.92 -11.47 12.35
N PRO A 109 14.54 -12.49 13.14
CA PRO A 109 13.82 -12.30 14.41
C PRO A 109 14.53 -11.35 15.38
N ASN A 110 15.86 -11.38 15.41
CA ASN A 110 16.66 -10.48 16.23
C ASN A 110 16.58 -9.03 15.73
N THR A 111 16.65 -8.81 14.42
CA THR A 111 16.49 -7.48 13.81
C THR A 111 15.07 -6.94 14.02
N ALA A 112 14.05 -7.79 13.91
CA ALA A 112 12.66 -7.42 14.17
C ALA A 112 12.45 -6.93 15.61
N LYS A 113 13.02 -7.65 16.59
CA LYS A 113 13.02 -7.22 18.00
C LYS A 113 13.69 -5.87 18.19
N VAL A 114 14.85 -5.65 17.55
CA VAL A 114 15.56 -4.36 17.64
C VAL A 114 14.72 -3.23 17.03
N TYR A 115 14.04 -3.46 15.90
CA TYR A 115 13.18 -2.46 15.27
C TYR A 115 11.93 -2.16 16.11
N GLN A 116 11.32 -3.18 16.71
CA GLN A 116 10.21 -3.00 17.65
C GLN A 116 10.66 -2.21 18.89
N GLN A 117 11.84 -2.50 19.43
CA GLN A 117 12.41 -1.77 20.55
C GLN A 117 12.69 -0.30 20.19
N ALA A 118 13.20 -0.04 18.98
CA ALA A 118 13.42 1.31 18.47
C ALA A 118 12.11 2.10 18.37
N LEU A 119 11.06 1.50 17.81
CA LEU A 119 9.72 2.08 17.74
C LEU A 119 9.17 2.40 19.14
N ARG A 120 9.34 1.49 20.09
CA ARG A 120 8.89 1.69 21.48
C ARG A 120 9.65 2.84 22.13
N SER A 121 10.98 2.82 22.06
CA SER A 121 11.81 3.90 22.61
C SER A 121 11.50 5.26 22.00
N PHE A 122 11.20 5.31 20.70
CA PHE A 122 10.80 6.56 20.03
C PHE A 122 9.42 7.04 20.47
N LYS A 123 8.45 6.14 20.67
CA LYS A 123 7.14 6.47 21.24
C LYS A 123 7.27 6.99 22.67
N ASP A 124 8.09 6.33 23.48
CA ASP A 124 8.36 6.75 24.86
C ASP A 124 8.99 8.15 24.87
N PHE A 125 9.98 8.41 24.01
CA PHE A 125 10.53 9.76 23.80
C PHE A 125 9.45 10.77 23.41
N ARG A 126 8.57 10.42 22.46
CA ARG A 126 7.49 11.32 22.04
C ARG A 126 6.45 11.58 23.13
N ALA A 127 6.31 10.67 24.10
CA ALA A 127 5.41 10.84 25.24
C ALA A 127 6.00 11.74 26.34
N LEU A 128 7.33 11.89 26.40
CA LEU A 128 7.99 12.80 27.35
C LEU A 128 7.80 14.28 27.02
N PHE A 129 7.41 14.58 25.78
CA PHE A 129 7.20 15.94 25.30
C PHE A 129 5.79 16.05 24.73
N PRO A 130 5.13 17.22 24.77
CA PRO A 130 3.79 17.42 24.24
C PRO A 130 3.81 17.52 22.71
N PHE A 131 4.39 16.54 22.03
CA PHE A 131 4.37 16.47 20.58
C PHE A 131 2.96 16.10 20.11
N GLU A 132 2.43 16.85 19.14
CA GLU A 132 1.24 16.43 18.41
C GLU A 132 1.50 15.06 17.76
N ASP A 133 0.49 14.18 17.75
CA ASP A 133 0.59 12.86 17.14
C ASP A 133 0.46 12.94 15.61
N LEU A 134 1.38 13.67 15.00
CA LEU A 134 1.43 13.90 13.56
C LEU A 134 2.07 12.72 12.82
N TRP A 135 1.46 12.40 11.68
CA TRP A 135 1.98 11.47 10.68
C TRP A 135 1.88 12.09 9.28
N PRO A 136 2.93 12.03 8.43
CA PRO A 136 4.26 11.47 8.69
C PRO A 136 4.98 12.18 9.83
N VAL A 137 5.89 11.47 10.50
CA VAL A 137 6.66 12.03 11.63
C VAL A 137 7.46 13.23 11.15
N PRO A 138 7.32 14.42 11.76
CA PRO A 138 8.12 15.57 11.40
C PRO A 138 9.61 15.30 11.57
N LEU A 139 10.44 15.78 10.63
CA LEU A 139 11.90 15.51 10.63
C LEU A 139 12.56 15.95 11.95
N HIS A 140 12.12 17.06 12.53
CA HIS A 140 12.66 17.58 13.77
C HIS A 140 12.40 16.66 14.99
N HIS A 141 11.35 15.83 15.00
CA HIS A 141 11.16 14.82 16.06
C HIS A 141 12.24 13.75 15.97
N ILE A 142 12.63 13.34 14.75
CA ILE A 142 13.70 12.37 14.52
C ILE A 142 15.04 12.98 14.93
N SER A 143 15.32 14.23 14.54
CA SER A 143 16.53 14.95 14.96
C SER A 143 16.62 15.07 16.49
N ASN A 144 15.53 15.45 17.16
CA ASN A 144 15.51 15.57 18.62
C ASN A 144 15.68 14.21 19.32
N TYR A 145 15.14 13.14 18.73
CA TYR A 145 15.32 11.79 19.28
C TYR A 145 16.77 11.31 19.17
N ILE A 146 17.46 11.61 18.06
CA ILE A 146 18.89 11.32 17.92
C ILE A 146 19.71 12.07 18.97
N ALA A 147 19.39 13.36 19.18
CA ALA A 147 20.02 14.17 20.22
C ALA A 147 19.75 13.60 21.62
N TYR A 148 18.52 13.19 21.91
CA TYR A 148 18.13 12.54 23.17
C TYR A 148 18.90 11.24 23.43
N MET A 149 19.02 10.36 22.42
CA MET A 149 19.82 9.14 22.56
C MET A 149 21.30 9.44 22.81
N SER A 150 21.84 10.49 22.18
CA SER A 150 23.21 10.94 22.44
C SER A 150 23.38 11.47 23.87
N PHE A 151 22.41 12.22 24.38
CA PHE A 151 22.43 12.78 25.73
C PHE A 151 22.34 11.69 26.82
N THR A 152 21.52 10.67 26.59
CA THR A 152 21.35 9.53 27.51
C THR A 152 22.53 8.55 27.52
N GLY A 153 23.57 8.80 26.72
CA GLY A 153 24.73 7.91 26.63
C GLY A 153 24.46 6.61 25.88
N THR A 154 23.45 6.58 25.01
CA THR A 154 23.16 5.40 24.19
C THR A 154 24.32 5.08 23.25
N ALA A 155 24.74 3.82 23.19
CA ALA A 155 25.83 3.39 22.31
C ALA A 155 25.55 3.72 20.82
N ALA A 156 26.59 4.16 20.10
CA ALA A 156 26.46 4.55 18.69
C ALA A 156 25.95 3.42 17.77
N SER A 157 26.29 2.17 18.09
CA SER A 157 25.75 0.98 17.40
C SER A 157 24.23 0.88 17.56
N THR A 158 23.72 1.05 18.79
CA THR A 158 22.29 1.05 19.10
C THR A 158 21.57 2.20 18.41
N VAL A 159 22.15 3.41 18.41
CA VAL A 159 21.59 4.58 17.70
C VAL A 159 21.41 4.27 16.21
N LYS A 160 22.44 3.72 15.55
CA LYS A 160 22.36 3.34 14.13
C LYS A 160 21.26 2.32 13.88
N SER A 161 21.17 1.27 14.71
CA SER A 161 20.13 0.26 14.57
C SER A 161 18.73 0.82 14.79
N TYR A 162 18.56 1.76 15.72
CA TYR A 162 17.27 2.38 16.00
C TYR A 162 16.83 3.32 14.87
N ILE A 163 17.75 4.10 14.30
CA ILE A 163 17.47 4.93 13.12
C ILE A 163 17.07 4.04 11.93
N SER A 164 17.76 2.91 11.70
CA SER A 164 17.39 1.94 10.66
C SER A 164 15.99 1.36 10.89
N GLY A 165 15.67 0.97 12.13
CA GLY A 165 14.35 0.44 12.49
C GLY A 165 13.23 1.46 12.33
N LEU A 166 13.47 2.72 12.70
CA LEU A 166 12.52 3.82 12.49
C LEU A 166 12.33 4.11 11.01
N SER A 167 13.41 4.19 10.22
CA SER A 167 13.34 4.40 8.76
C SER A 167 12.53 3.29 8.07
N PHE A 168 12.78 2.04 8.43
CA PHE A 168 12.02 0.89 7.93
C PHE A 168 10.52 1.01 8.28
N SER A 169 10.22 1.32 9.53
CA SER A 169 8.84 1.45 10.02
C SER A 169 8.10 2.63 9.41
N VAL A 170 8.79 3.75 9.19
CA VAL A 170 8.24 4.94 8.54
C VAL A 170 7.94 4.67 7.08
N ARG A 171 8.84 4.00 6.35
CA ARG A 171 8.55 3.58 4.96
C ARG A 171 7.33 2.67 4.89
N LEU A 172 7.27 1.65 5.74
CA LEU A 172 6.14 0.71 5.77
C LEU A 172 4.81 1.42 6.09
N LYS A 173 4.83 2.31 7.08
CA LYS A 173 3.63 3.02 7.51
C LYS A 173 3.23 4.16 6.56
N ILE A 174 4.17 4.83 5.88
CA ILE A 174 3.85 5.76 4.77
C ILE A 174 3.15 5.00 3.65
N ILE A 175 3.67 3.83 3.28
CA ILE A 175 3.06 3.00 2.24
C ILE A 175 1.66 2.56 2.65
N LEU A 176 1.49 2.05 3.88
CA LEU A 176 0.19 1.68 4.41
C LEU A 176 -0.76 2.88 4.50
N THR A 177 -0.30 4.05 4.91
CA THR A 177 -1.13 5.27 4.94
C THR A 177 -1.48 5.74 3.54
N ALA A 178 -0.57 5.68 2.57
CA ALA A 178 -0.87 6.01 1.18
C ALA A 178 -1.91 5.05 0.59
N LEU A 179 -1.78 3.74 0.85
CA LEU A 179 -2.79 2.74 0.51
C LEU A 179 -4.12 3.06 1.22
N MET A 180 -4.12 3.28 2.53
CA MET A 180 -5.35 3.59 3.28
C MET A 180 -6.00 4.91 2.85
N LEU A 181 -5.21 5.92 2.44
CA LEU A 181 -5.72 7.17 1.90
C LEU A 181 -6.36 6.97 0.53
N LEU A 182 -5.69 6.27 -0.39
CA LEU A 182 -6.25 5.84 -1.68
C LEU A 182 -7.56 5.05 -1.48
N LEU A 183 -7.60 4.19 -0.45
CA LEU A 183 -8.78 3.41 -0.09
C LEU A 183 -9.88 4.26 0.59
N SER A 184 -9.52 5.28 1.38
CA SER A 184 -10.48 6.12 2.12
C SER A 184 -11.09 7.24 1.27
N GLU A 185 -10.34 7.81 0.31
CA GLU A 185 -10.89 8.74 -0.68
C GLU A 185 -11.91 8.03 -1.59
N SER A 186 -11.74 6.71 -1.77
CA SER A 186 -12.71 5.86 -2.47
C SER A 186 -14.01 5.63 -1.66
N TYR A 187 -13.99 5.81 -0.33
CA TYR A 187 -15.11 5.56 0.59
C TYR A 187 -15.80 6.83 1.13
N SER A 188 -15.18 8.00 1.03
CA SER A 188 -15.66 9.23 1.70
C SER A 188 -16.75 10.00 0.94
N LYS A 189 -17.35 9.42 -0.10
CA LYS A 189 -18.47 10.01 -0.85
C LYS A 189 -19.49 8.94 -1.24
N GLU A 190 -20.01 8.24 -0.24
CA GLU A 190 -21.39 7.73 -0.28
C GLU A 190 -22.37 8.84 0.09
#